data_AF-A0AA37TAN3-F1
#
_entry.id   AF-A0AA37TAN3-F1
#
_cell.length_a   1.000
_cell.length_b   1.000
_cell.length_c   1.000
_cell.angle_alpha   90.00
_cell.angle_beta   90.00
_cell.angle_gamma   90.00
#
_symmetry.space_group_name_H-M   'P 1'
#
loop_
_entity.id
_entity.type
_entity.pdbx_description
1 polymer ?
#
loop_
_entity_poly.entity_id
_entity_poly.type
_entity_poly.pdbx_seq_one_letter_code
_entity_poly.pdbx_strand_id
1 'polypeptide(L)'
;MTSPNFLKAAYQAGFKDNNNGNIVDNGGSYALLHPTTDGRSGRKVFIDLSLAPKFGELKEDELFKVFHELTKLKAVAGNINSYTSQRHAGSHISVFGITHVTYEIIQQEVNGNPGGVYITDIDIGRFGDDNPGVYHVRLENRHDWVVTNRKKPIRKVKTKVAAINGFCDGITQAAQEVMPPILGKAFSYSDFDNGVNIRQEKEYSLFFNPPVMYSKGEPYNCNSVNSHVAMNSLRETLVNSDEKILWGVLGDGAHLLYEALRFMPEGKRLGNHTVLFLNPSKDLTEILPLMRRHNMKLHMDVQKIQENDQIAIKAQFDNQKKLQNELRKWPGFEKKAAALYQQNLSMRNKVMSTFTGAFGWASGAASAVSAGMYIALYTSRCGYGWNGSGFFWL
;
A
#
# COMPACT_ATOMS: atom_id res chain seq x y z
N MET A 1 -24.84 19.30 -20.23
CA MET A 1 -25.62 18.17 -20.79
C MET A 1 -25.13 16.90 -20.12
N THR A 2 -25.96 16.27 -19.29
CA THR A 2 -25.64 15.03 -18.57
C THR A 2 -25.52 13.88 -19.57
N SER A 3 -24.43 13.10 -19.49
CA SER A 3 -24.20 11.96 -20.38
C SER A 3 -25.36 10.94 -20.25
N PRO A 4 -25.95 10.46 -21.36
CA PRO A 4 -27.00 9.43 -21.34
C PRO A 4 -26.60 8.17 -20.56
N ASN A 5 -25.31 7.85 -20.51
CA ASN A 5 -24.78 6.69 -19.80
C ASN A 5 -24.78 6.88 -18.27
N PHE A 6 -24.58 8.11 -17.78
CA PHE A 6 -24.63 8.42 -16.35
C PHE A 6 -26.05 8.29 -15.79
N LEU A 7 -27.03 8.86 -16.50
CA LEU A 7 -28.44 8.75 -16.10
C LEU A 7 -28.90 7.30 -16.13
N LYS A 8 -28.56 6.54 -17.18
CA LYS A 8 -28.89 5.10 -17.28
C LYS A 8 -28.29 4.28 -16.13
N ALA A 9 -27.02 4.52 -15.80
CA ALA A 9 -26.33 3.87 -14.69
C ALA A 9 -26.92 4.21 -13.32
N ALA A 10 -27.22 5.49 -13.08
CA ALA A 10 -27.91 5.92 -11.88
C ALA A 10 -29.26 5.20 -11.78
N TYR A 11 -30.07 5.20 -12.85
CA TYR A 11 -31.35 4.47 -12.89
C TYR A 11 -31.22 2.98 -12.58
N GLN A 12 -30.18 2.30 -13.10
CA GLN A 12 -29.93 0.88 -12.85
C GLN A 12 -29.42 0.58 -11.43
N ALA A 13 -28.71 1.50 -10.78
CA ALA A 13 -28.22 1.36 -9.41
C ALA A 13 -29.32 1.58 -8.32
N GLY A 14 -30.59 1.68 -8.72
CA GLY A 14 -31.73 1.82 -7.82
C GLY A 14 -32.22 3.25 -7.64
N PHE A 15 -31.66 4.21 -8.38
CA PHE A 15 -32.09 5.61 -8.35
C PHE A 15 -33.37 5.69 -9.17
N LYS A 16 -34.53 5.50 -8.56
CA LYS A 16 -35.81 5.62 -9.27
C LYS A 16 -36.21 7.08 -9.40
N ASP A 17 -36.65 7.42 -10.61
CA ASP A 17 -37.45 8.60 -10.90
C ASP A 17 -38.73 8.53 -10.07
N ASN A 18 -38.86 9.41 -9.10
CA ASN A 18 -40.12 9.67 -8.43
C ASN A 18 -40.81 10.80 -9.18
N ASN A 19 -41.41 10.43 -10.33
CA ASN A 19 -42.44 11.19 -11.06
C ASN A 19 -42.26 12.71 -11.06
N ASN A 20 -41.05 13.19 -11.39
CA ASN A 20 -40.74 14.55 -11.87
C ASN A 20 -39.23 14.83 -11.98
N GLY A 21 -38.37 13.83 -12.15
CA GLY A 21 -37.05 14.03 -12.79
C GLY A 21 -36.06 14.96 -12.11
N ASN A 22 -36.22 15.29 -10.82
CA ASN A 22 -35.26 16.14 -10.12
C ASN A 22 -34.29 15.29 -9.29
N ILE A 23 -33.06 15.18 -9.80
CA ILE A 23 -31.91 15.74 -9.07
C ILE A 23 -32.45 17.00 -8.37
N VAL A 24 -32.60 16.99 -7.04
CA VAL A 24 -33.02 18.22 -6.35
C VAL A 24 -31.87 19.20 -6.48
N ASP A 25 -31.92 19.96 -7.57
CA ASP A 25 -31.09 21.12 -7.82
C ASP A 25 -31.48 22.14 -6.75
N ASN A 26 -30.64 22.24 -5.72
CA ASN A 26 -30.80 23.26 -4.68
C ASN A 26 -30.33 24.64 -5.18
N GLY A 27 -30.28 24.87 -6.50
CA GLY A 27 -29.81 26.11 -7.11
C GLY A 27 -28.30 26.11 -7.41
N GLY A 28 -27.71 24.95 -7.70
CA GLY A 28 -26.26 24.79 -7.92
C GLY A 28 -25.88 23.49 -8.65
N SER A 29 -24.58 23.25 -8.87
CA SER A 29 -24.06 22.08 -9.61
C SER A 29 -24.29 20.71 -8.94
N TYR A 30 -25.02 20.64 -7.81
CA TYR A 30 -25.13 19.46 -6.95
C TYR A 30 -26.53 18.86 -6.90
N ALA A 31 -26.57 17.53 -6.84
CA ALA A 31 -27.77 16.72 -6.81
C ALA A 31 -27.87 15.87 -5.56
N LEU A 32 -29.08 15.66 -5.02
CA LEU A 32 -29.28 14.59 -4.05
C LEU A 32 -28.90 13.24 -4.68
N LEU A 33 -28.02 12.49 -4.02
CA LEU A 33 -27.55 11.20 -4.50
C LEU A 33 -28.72 10.22 -4.60
N HIS A 34 -29.28 9.76 -3.48
CA HIS A 34 -30.33 8.73 -3.50
C HIS A 34 -31.49 9.10 -2.56
N PRO A 35 -32.74 8.66 -2.80
CA PRO A 35 -33.87 8.95 -1.89
C PRO A 35 -33.63 8.50 -0.45
N THR A 36 -32.82 7.44 -0.24
CA THR A 36 -32.47 6.96 1.11
C THR A 36 -31.35 7.76 1.79
N THR A 37 -30.78 8.74 1.09
CA THR A 37 -29.78 9.70 1.59
C THR A 37 -30.39 11.11 1.67
N ASP A 38 -31.70 11.24 1.84
CA ASP A 38 -32.45 12.53 1.89
C ASP A 38 -32.44 13.21 3.27
N GLY A 39 -31.75 12.63 4.25
CA GLY A 39 -31.67 13.13 5.62
C GLY A 39 -32.66 12.48 6.59
N ARG A 40 -33.56 11.59 6.13
CA ARG A 40 -34.45 10.83 7.04
C ARG A 40 -33.70 9.78 7.86
N SER A 41 -32.59 9.29 7.34
CA SER A 41 -31.73 8.30 8.00
C SER A 41 -30.27 8.63 7.71
N GLY A 42 -29.65 9.41 8.61
CA GLY A 42 -28.29 9.92 8.47
C GLY A 42 -28.24 11.28 7.78
N ARG A 43 -27.06 11.68 7.31
CA ARG A 43 -26.83 12.94 6.59
C ARG A 43 -27.38 12.88 5.18
N LYS A 44 -27.70 14.06 4.63
CA LYS A 44 -27.93 14.19 3.19
C LYS A 44 -26.65 13.87 2.44
N VAL A 45 -26.73 13.21 1.29
CA VAL A 45 -25.57 12.99 0.41
C VAL A 45 -25.89 13.60 -0.95
N PHE A 46 -25.02 14.51 -1.39
CA PHE A 46 -25.12 15.23 -2.64
C PHE A 46 -23.95 14.88 -3.56
N ILE A 47 -24.15 15.02 -4.87
CA ILE A 47 -23.14 14.74 -5.88
C ILE A 47 -23.08 15.86 -6.91
N ASP A 48 -21.86 16.33 -7.22
CA ASP A 48 -21.67 17.29 -8.29
C ASP A 48 -21.96 16.62 -9.65
N LEU A 49 -22.89 17.20 -10.42
CA LEU A 49 -23.32 16.69 -11.71
C LEU A 49 -22.23 16.74 -12.78
N SER A 50 -21.21 17.60 -12.61
CA SER A 50 -20.05 17.64 -13.49
C SER A 50 -19.22 16.36 -13.44
N LEU A 51 -19.40 15.52 -12.40
CA LEU A 51 -18.74 14.22 -12.27
C LEU A 51 -19.37 13.12 -13.13
N ALA A 52 -20.53 13.37 -13.74
CA ALA A 52 -21.22 12.41 -14.59
C ALA A 52 -20.33 11.71 -15.66
N PRO A 53 -19.43 12.42 -16.38
CA PRO A 53 -18.54 11.77 -17.34
C PRO A 53 -17.56 10.79 -16.68
N LYS A 54 -17.07 11.08 -15.47
CA LYS A 54 -16.09 10.23 -14.77
C LYS A 54 -16.69 8.88 -14.37
N PHE A 55 -17.96 8.85 -13.98
CA PHE A 55 -18.68 7.60 -13.76
C PHE A 55 -18.87 6.76 -15.02
N GLY A 56 -18.93 7.41 -16.19
CA GLY A 56 -19.02 6.73 -17.47
C GLY A 56 -17.78 5.90 -17.82
N GLU A 57 -16.66 6.09 -17.11
CA GLU A 57 -15.44 5.29 -17.27
C GLU A 57 -15.49 3.95 -16.51
N LEU A 58 -16.42 3.77 -15.57
CA LEU A 58 -16.55 2.54 -14.77
C LEU A 58 -17.37 1.46 -15.48
N LYS A 59 -17.03 0.19 -15.24
CA LYS A 59 -17.89 -0.93 -15.67
C LYS A 59 -19.16 -0.97 -14.83
N GLU A 60 -20.23 -1.54 -15.37
CA GLU A 60 -21.56 -1.59 -14.71
C GLU A 60 -21.50 -2.20 -13.30
N ASP A 61 -20.71 -3.25 -13.09
CA ASP A 61 -20.57 -3.90 -11.78
C ASP A 61 -19.71 -3.13 -10.77
N GLU A 62 -18.79 -2.29 -11.26
CA GLU A 62 -18.00 -1.36 -10.44
C GLU A 62 -18.86 -0.17 -10.04
N LEU A 63 -19.62 0.36 -11.00
CA LEU A 63 -20.52 1.48 -10.85
C LEU A 63 -21.60 1.20 -9.80
N PHE A 64 -22.22 0.03 -9.84
CA PHE A 64 -23.18 -0.39 -8.81
C PHE A 64 -22.56 -0.41 -7.40
N LYS A 65 -21.34 -0.96 -7.27
CA LYS A 65 -20.63 -1.00 -5.98
C LYS A 65 -20.29 0.40 -5.50
N VAL A 66 -19.77 1.27 -6.37
CA VAL A 66 -19.43 2.65 -6.03
C VAL A 66 -20.66 3.38 -5.54
N PHE A 67 -21.78 3.35 -6.28
CA PHE A 67 -23.01 4.00 -5.84
C PHE A 67 -23.52 3.44 -4.51
N HIS A 68 -23.49 2.12 -4.33
CA HIS A 68 -23.85 1.50 -3.05
C HIS A 68 -22.98 2.03 -1.90
N GLU A 69 -21.66 2.10 -2.06
CA GLU A 69 -20.76 2.64 -1.05
C GLU A 69 -20.96 4.15 -0.83
N LEU A 70 -21.22 4.93 -1.88
CA LEU A 70 -21.55 6.35 -1.78
C LEU A 70 -22.79 6.57 -0.91
N THR A 71 -23.82 5.72 -1.00
CA THR A 71 -24.99 5.84 -0.12
C THR A 71 -24.64 5.65 1.36
N LYS A 72 -23.59 4.88 1.69
CA LYS A 72 -23.16 4.68 3.08
C LYS A 72 -22.53 5.92 3.68
N LEU A 73 -22.05 6.88 2.87
CA LEU A 73 -21.49 8.15 3.34
C LEU A 73 -22.49 8.92 4.22
N LYS A 74 -23.80 8.71 4.05
CA LYS A 74 -24.83 9.27 4.95
C LYS A 74 -24.58 8.97 6.43
N ALA A 75 -23.93 7.83 6.72
CA ALA A 75 -23.62 7.38 8.07
C ALA A 75 -22.11 7.41 8.37
N VAL A 76 -21.25 7.18 7.37
CA VAL A 76 -19.80 6.99 7.60
C VAL A 76 -18.92 8.17 7.20
N ALA A 77 -19.49 9.24 6.63
CA ALA A 77 -18.70 10.40 6.21
C ALA A 77 -18.02 11.09 7.40
N GLY A 78 -16.70 11.28 7.27
CA GLY A 78 -15.87 11.91 8.31
C GLY A 78 -15.48 10.96 9.44
N ASN A 79 -15.70 9.66 9.27
CA ASN A 79 -15.26 8.64 10.22
C ASN A 79 -13.73 8.43 10.12
N ILE A 80 -13.14 7.70 11.06
CA ILE A 80 -11.68 7.45 11.18
C ILE A 80 -11.05 6.88 9.89
N ASN A 81 -11.85 6.28 9.02
CA ASN A 81 -11.42 5.72 7.73
C ASN A 81 -11.33 6.72 6.58
N SER A 82 -11.74 7.98 6.79
CA SER A 82 -11.67 9.02 5.77
C SER A 82 -10.38 9.82 5.88
N TYR A 83 -9.71 10.05 4.75
CA TYR A 83 -8.46 10.81 4.70
C TYR A 83 -8.79 12.29 4.54
N THR A 84 -8.14 13.19 5.27
CA THR A 84 -8.25 14.63 4.97
C THR A 84 -7.44 14.93 3.71
N SER A 85 -8.04 15.62 2.75
CA SER A 85 -7.36 16.05 1.53
C SER A 85 -6.21 16.99 1.87
N GLN A 86 -5.02 16.73 1.32
CA GLN A 86 -3.87 17.62 1.49
C GLN A 86 -4.05 18.96 0.75
N ARG A 87 -4.94 19.02 -0.24
CA ARG A 87 -5.19 20.24 -1.04
C ARG A 87 -6.19 21.18 -0.37
N HIS A 88 -7.13 20.64 0.39
CA HIS A 88 -8.19 21.42 1.05
C HIS A 88 -8.52 20.78 2.41
N ALA A 89 -8.24 21.51 3.50
CA ALA A 89 -8.40 21.00 4.86
C ALA A 89 -9.86 20.67 5.25
N GLY A 90 -10.84 21.13 4.46
CA GLY A 90 -12.26 20.82 4.62
C GLY A 90 -12.78 19.64 3.80
N SER A 91 -11.95 19.08 2.91
CA SER A 91 -12.35 17.94 2.08
C SER A 91 -11.80 16.63 2.62
N HIS A 92 -12.60 15.59 2.52
CA HIS A 92 -12.33 14.23 2.93
C HIS A 92 -12.24 13.31 1.72
N ILE A 93 -11.58 12.18 1.87
CA ILE A 93 -11.38 11.17 0.84
C ILE A 93 -11.82 9.82 1.40
N SER A 94 -12.55 9.05 0.61
CA SER A 94 -12.84 7.63 0.86
C SER A 94 -12.50 6.79 -0.37
N VAL A 95 -12.05 5.57 -0.14
CA VAL A 95 -11.67 4.64 -1.20
C VAL A 95 -12.65 3.48 -1.21
N PHE A 96 -13.29 3.23 -2.35
CA PHE A 96 -14.25 2.16 -2.56
C PHE A 96 -13.79 1.28 -3.72
N GLY A 97 -13.18 0.14 -3.40
CA GLY A 97 -12.54 -0.70 -4.43
C GLY A 97 -11.41 0.06 -5.11
N ILE A 98 -11.53 0.29 -6.42
CA ILE A 98 -10.56 1.05 -7.22
C ILE A 98 -10.91 2.55 -7.33
N THR A 99 -11.98 2.98 -6.69
CA THR A 99 -12.51 4.34 -6.85
C THR A 99 -12.14 5.19 -5.64
N HIS A 100 -11.60 6.36 -5.91
CA HIS A 100 -11.24 7.39 -4.96
C HIS A 100 -12.31 8.48 -4.99
N VAL A 101 -12.98 8.70 -3.87
CA VAL A 101 -14.08 9.66 -3.75
C VAL A 101 -13.66 10.79 -2.82
N THR A 102 -13.63 12.01 -3.34
CA THR A 102 -13.41 13.23 -2.55
C THR A 102 -14.76 13.86 -2.23
N TYR A 103 -14.97 14.26 -0.98
CA TYR A 103 -16.21 14.88 -0.54
C TYR A 103 -15.99 15.89 0.58
N GLU A 104 -16.93 16.80 0.77
CA GLU A 104 -16.93 17.79 1.85
C GLU A 104 -18.11 17.56 2.79
N ILE A 105 -17.96 17.93 4.06
CA ILE A 105 -19.03 17.80 5.05
C ILE A 105 -19.46 19.20 5.48
N ILE A 106 -20.65 19.60 5.05
CA ILE A 106 -21.28 20.86 5.45
C ILE A 106 -22.23 20.56 6.61
N GLN A 107 -21.97 21.09 7.80
CA GLN A 107 -22.74 20.75 9.00
C GLN A 107 -24.04 21.56 9.15
N GLN A 108 -24.03 22.80 8.69
CA GLN A 108 -25.16 23.72 8.73
C GLN A 108 -25.27 24.41 7.38
N GLU A 109 -26.42 25.01 7.09
CA GLU A 109 -26.62 25.68 5.81
C GLU A 109 -25.60 26.82 5.63
N VAL A 110 -24.81 26.73 4.56
CA VAL A 110 -23.80 27.74 4.21
C VAL A 110 -24.02 28.11 2.75
N ASN A 111 -24.20 29.39 2.46
CA ASN A 111 -24.41 29.91 1.10
C ASN A 111 -25.59 29.24 0.35
N GLY A 112 -26.68 28.92 1.05
CA GLY A 112 -27.87 28.25 0.48
C GLY A 112 -27.72 26.75 0.26
N ASN A 113 -26.55 26.16 0.55
CA ASN A 113 -26.34 24.72 0.50
C ASN A 113 -26.76 24.08 1.82
N PRO A 114 -27.75 23.16 1.85
CA PRO A 114 -28.19 22.52 3.09
C PRO A 114 -27.09 21.65 3.71
N GLY A 115 -27.16 21.42 5.03
CA GLY A 115 -26.24 20.50 5.70
C GLY A 115 -26.26 19.09 5.07
N GLY A 116 -25.07 18.53 4.81
CA GLY A 116 -24.90 17.25 4.13
C GLY A 116 -23.45 16.93 3.75
N VAL A 117 -23.29 15.81 3.05
CA VAL A 117 -22.04 15.33 2.47
C VAL A 117 -22.07 15.65 0.98
N TYR A 118 -21.08 16.35 0.47
CA TYR A 118 -21.03 16.81 -0.92
C TYR A 118 -19.89 16.10 -1.63
N ILE A 119 -20.20 15.22 -2.58
CA ILE A 119 -19.19 14.53 -3.39
C ILE A 119 -18.70 15.52 -4.45
N THR A 120 -17.44 15.92 -4.32
CA THR A 120 -16.81 16.99 -5.12
C THR A 120 -15.89 16.44 -6.19
N ASP A 121 -15.36 15.23 -6.00
CA ASP A 121 -14.53 14.59 -7.03
C ASP A 121 -14.55 13.06 -6.93
N ILE A 122 -14.31 12.41 -8.07
CA ILE A 122 -14.12 10.97 -8.17
C ILE A 122 -12.98 10.69 -9.12
N ASP A 123 -12.06 9.82 -8.72
CA ASP A 123 -10.99 9.33 -9.57
C ASP A 123 -10.90 7.81 -9.50
N ILE A 124 -10.33 7.21 -10.54
CA ILE A 124 -10.24 5.75 -10.68
C ILE A 124 -8.77 5.36 -10.71
N GLY A 125 -8.42 4.37 -9.89
CA GLY A 125 -7.09 3.78 -9.91
C GLY A 125 -6.83 3.04 -11.23
N ARG A 126 -5.74 3.39 -11.90
CA ARG A 126 -5.35 2.79 -13.20
C ARG A 126 -4.01 2.09 -13.05
N PHE A 127 -4.02 0.77 -13.18
CA PHE A 127 -2.86 -0.10 -12.88
C PHE A 127 -2.30 -0.87 -14.07
N GLY A 128 -2.85 -0.68 -15.28
CA GLY A 128 -2.50 -1.49 -16.44
C GLY A 128 -3.14 -2.88 -16.35
N ASP A 129 -2.39 -3.92 -16.73
CA ASP A 129 -2.89 -5.29 -16.81
C ASP A 129 -3.03 -5.98 -15.45
N ASP A 130 -2.24 -5.56 -14.45
CA ASP A 130 -2.16 -6.19 -13.13
C ASP A 130 -2.61 -5.21 -12.03
N ASN A 131 -3.69 -5.55 -11.32
CA ASN A 131 -4.21 -4.73 -10.22
C ASN A 131 -3.47 -4.98 -8.90
N PRO A 132 -3.37 -3.99 -7.99
CA PRO A 132 -2.83 -4.22 -6.66
C PRO A 132 -3.76 -5.13 -5.85
N GLY A 133 -3.18 -6.06 -5.11
CA GLY A 133 -3.95 -6.98 -4.27
C GLY A 133 -3.27 -8.32 -4.08
N VAL A 134 -3.94 -9.23 -3.39
CA VAL A 134 -3.39 -10.55 -3.09
C VAL A 134 -3.60 -11.51 -4.24
N TYR A 135 -2.54 -12.21 -4.61
CA TYR A 135 -2.55 -13.30 -5.58
C TYR A 135 -2.01 -14.56 -4.93
N HIS A 136 -2.60 -15.68 -5.29
CA HIS A 136 -2.15 -16.99 -4.86
C HIS A 136 -1.08 -17.50 -5.82
N VAL A 137 0.08 -17.82 -5.26
CA VAL A 137 1.23 -18.33 -6.01
C VAL A 137 1.48 -19.75 -5.56
N ARG A 138 1.51 -20.69 -6.51
CA ARG A 138 1.69 -22.11 -6.26
C ARG A 138 2.90 -22.63 -7.04
N LEU A 139 3.64 -23.54 -6.44
CA LEU A 139 4.69 -24.28 -7.11
C LEU A 139 4.05 -25.38 -7.99
N GLU A 140 4.05 -25.16 -9.31
CA GLU A 140 3.80 -26.17 -10.31
C GLU A 140 5.13 -26.84 -10.69
N ASN A 141 5.16 -28.17 -10.74
CA ASN A 141 6.39 -28.95 -10.87
C ASN A 141 7.40 -28.67 -9.73
N ARG A 142 8.64 -29.16 -9.84
CA ARG A 142 9.63 -28.98 -8.75
C ARG A 142 10.17 -27.55 -8.66
N HIS A 143 10.01 -26.72 -9.69
CA HIS A 143 10.74 -25.46 -9.84
C HIS A 143 9.91 -24.26 -10.31
N ASP A 144 8.69 -24.43 -10.81
CA ASP A 144 7.98 -23.36 -11.51
C ASP A 144 6.88 -22.78 -10.62
N TRP A 145 7.10 -21.57 -10.10
CA TRP A 145 6.05 -20.85 -9.40
C TRP A 145 5.06 -20.26 -10.40
N VAL A 146 3.77 -20.31 -10.12
CA VAL A 146 2.72 -19.77 -11.00
C VAL A 146 1.65 -19.03 -10.20
N VAL A 147 1.08 -18.00 -10.83
CA VAL A 147 -0.04 -17.25 -10.25
C VAL A 147 -1.36 -17.92 -10.66
N THR A 148 -2.09 -18.52 -9.72
CA THR A 148 -3.29 -19.30 -10.03
C THR A 148 -4.52 -18.44 -10.33
N ASN A 149 -4.53 -17.17 -9.93
CA ASN A 149 -5.68 -16.25 -10.04
C ASN A 149 -5.32 -14.90 -10.69
N ARG A 150 -4.56 -14.92 -11.79
CA ARG A 150 -4.00 -13.71 -12.42
C ARG A 150 -5.02 -12.61 -12.75
N LYS A 151 -6.26 -12.97 -13.11
CA LYS A 151 -7.29 -11.99 -13.52
C LYS A 151 -7.91 -11.20 -12.37
N LYS A 152 -7.91 -11.73 -11.14
CA LYS A 152 -8.60 -11.09 -10.02
C LYS A 152 -7.91 -11.38 -8.70
N PRO A 153 -7.42 -10.35 -7.99
CA PRO A 153 -6.85 -10.55 -6.67
C PRO A 153 -7.92 -11.07 -5.70
N ILE A 154 -7.49 -11.91 -4.77
CA ILE A 154 -8.29 -12.40 -3.65
C ILE A 154 -8.28 -11.37 -2.52
N ARG A 155 -9.35 -11.34 -1.71
CA ARG A 155 -9.53 -10.37 -0.62
C ARG A 155 -8.86 -10.76 0.71
N LYS A 156 -8.35 -11.99 0.80
CA LYS A 156 -7.87 -12.60 2.03
C LYS A 156 -6.67 -13.48 1.72
N VAL A 157 -5.66 -13.45 2.58
CA VAL A 157 -4.54 -14.40 2.53
C VAL A 157 -5.02 -15.76 3.05
N LYS A 158 -4.77 -16.81 2.26
CA LYS A 158 -5.15 -18.19 2.57
C LYS A 158 -3.96 -19.11 2.86
N THR A 159 -2.77 -18.54 2.95
CA THR A 159 -1.52 -19.29 3.10
C THR A 159 -0.78 -18.80 4.34
N LYS A 160 0.06 -19.66 4.93
CA LYS A 160 0.86 -19.30 6.11
C LYS A 160 1.94 -18.27 5.79
N VAL A 161 2.41 -18.23 4.55
CA VAL A 161 3.44 -17.28 4.10
C VAL A 161 2.83 -16.33 3.09
N ALA A 162 2.92 -15.05 3.37
CA ALA A 162 2.56 -14.00 2.45
C ALA A 162 3.73 -13.06 2.20
N ALA A 163 3.67 -12.31 1.12
CA ALA A 163 4.72 -11.38 0.79
C ALA A 163 4.16 -10.11 0.14
N ILE A 164 4.84 -8.99 0.37
CA ILE A 164 4.57 -7.71 -0.30
C ILE A 164 5.81 -7.42 -1.14
N ASN A 165 5.67 -7.33 -2.47
CA ASN A 165 6.82 -7.03 -3.32
C ASN A 165 7.26 -5.56 -3.21
N GLY A 166 8.52 -5.34 -3.55
CA GLY A 166 9.04 -4.02 -3.92
C GLY A 166 8.75 -3.73 -5.40
N PHE A 167 9.61 -2.96 -6.04
CA PHE A 167 9.47 -2.68 -7.48
C PHE A 167 9.64 -3.97 -8.30
N CYS A 168 8.65 -4.29 -9.13
CA CYS A 168 8.71 -5.35 -10.14
C CYS A 168 7.90 -4.88 -11.37
N ASP A 169 8.36 -5.23 -12.57
CA ASP A 169 7.78 -4.83 -13.86
C ASP A 169 6.39 -5.44 -14.11
N GLY A 170 6.06 -6.54 -13.43
CA GLY A 170 4.76 -7.20 -13.54
C GLY A 170 4.58 -8.31 -12.51
N ILE A 171 3.37 -8.83 -12.40
CA ILE A 171 3.05 -9.85 -11.41
C ILE A 171 3.84 -11.14 -11.63
N THR A 172 4.10 -11.51 -12.89
CA THR A 172 4.86 -12.71 -13.24
C THR A 172 6.28 -12.63 -12.70
N GLN A 173 7.00 -11.54 -12.96
CA GLN A 173 8.35 -11.33 -12.44
C GLN A 173 8.37 -11.35 -10.91
N ALA A 174 7.41 -10.66 -10.26
CA ALA A 174 7.28 -10.66 -8.80
C ALA A 174 7.05 -12.07 -8.25
N ALA A 175 6.10 -12.81 -8.82
CA ALA A 175 5.65 -14.11 -8.32
C ALA A 175 6.59 -15.28 -8.66
N GLN A 176 7.30 -15.21 -9.78
CA GLN A 176 8.07 -16.35 -10.30
C GLN A 176 9.57 -16.19 -10.12
N GLU A 177 10.08 -14.97 -10.27
CA GLU A 177 11.52 -14.72 -10.36
C GLU A 177 12.06 -14.05 -9.08
N VAL A 178 11.36 -13.05 -8.56
CA VAL A 178 11.87 -12.20 -7.47
C VAL A 178 11.54 -12.78 -6.10
N MET A 179 10.26 -12.98 -5.79
CA MET A 179 9.84 -13.31 -4.43
C MET A 179 10.23 -14.74 -4.00
N PRO A 180 10.08 -15.80 -4.82
CA PRO A 180 10.40 -17.16 -4.36
C PRO A 180 11.83 -17.37 -3.86
N PRO A 181 12.91 -16.96 -4.57
CA PRO A 181 14.26 -17.16 -4.05
C PRO A 181 14.54 -16.32 -2.79
N ILE A 182 13.94 -15.13 -2.68
CA ILE A 182 14.08 -14.26 -1.51
C ILE A 182 13.39 -14.91 -0.30
N LEU A 183 12.14 -15.32 -0.44
CA LEU A 183 11.35 -15.94 0.63
C LEU A 183 11.95 -17.28 1.05
N GLY A 184 12.42 -18.10 0.11
CA GLY A 184 13.06 -19.38 0.39
C GLY A 184 14.34 -19.27 1.22
N LYS A 185 15.05 -18.14 1.11
CA LYS A 185 16.25 -17.83 1.93
C LYS A 185 15.89 -17.09 3.21
N ALA A 186 14.90 -16.21 3.16
CA ALA A 186 14.45 -15.44 4.30
C ALA A 186 13.82 -16.32 5.38
N PHE A 187 13.15 -17.41 4.98
CA PHE A 187 12.45 -18.35 5.85
C PHE A 187 13.07 -19.76 5.78
N SER A 188 14.39 -19.87 5.81
CA SER A 188 15.05 -21.18 5.89
C SER A 188 14.70 -21.93 7.17
N TYR A 189 14.80 -23.26 7.14
CA TYR A 189 14.28 -24.26 8.08
C TYR A 189 14.48 -24.03 9.59
N SER A 190 15.36 -23.12 10.02
CA SER A 190 15.78 -22.93 11.42
C SER A 190 15.00 -21.87 12.21
N ASP A 191 14.25 -20.98 11.55
CA ASP A 191 13.89 -19.69 12.16
C ASP A 191 12.53 -19.70 12.90
N PHE A 192 11.89 -20.87 13.04
CA PHE A 192 10.59 -21.01 13.70
C PHE A 192 10.49 -22.32 14.49
N ASP A 193 9.75 -22.30 15.60
CA ASP A 193 9.25 -23.49 16.32
C ASP A 193 8.43 -24.46 15.41
N ASN A 194 8.16 -24.12 14.15
CA ASN A 194 7.37 -24.88 13.18
C ASN A 194 7.95 -24.97 11.74
N GLY A 195 9.19 -24.56 11.47
CA GLY A 195 9.89 -24.86 10.21
C GLY A 195 9.19 -24.45 8.90
N VAL A 196 8.50 -23.30 8.84
CA VAL A 196 7.72 -22.91 7.65
C VAL A 196 8.64 -22.54 6.48
N ASN A 197 8.71 -23.41 5.47
CA ASN A 197 9.44 -23.17 4.22
C ASN A 197 8.46 -23.13 3.05
N ILE A 198 8.50 -22.05 2.25
CA ILE A 198 7.60 -21.89 1.09
C ILE A 198 7.69 -23.08 0.10
N ARG A 199 8.85 -23.74 -0.04
CA ARG A 199 9.00 -24.91 -0.91
C ARG A 199 8.31 -26.16 -0.34
N GLN A 200 8.21 -26.27 0.98
CA GLN A 200 7.47 -27.36 1.62
C GLN A 200 5.96 -27.11 1.55
N GLU A 201 5.55 -25.87 1.82
CA GLU A 201 4.14 -25.46 1.71
C GLU A 201 3.68 -25.50 0.24
N LYS A 202 4.61 -25.36 -0.72
CA LYS A 202 4.37 -25.34 -2.19
C LYS A 202 3.43 -24.22 -2.63
N GLU A 203 3.15 -23.26 -1.76
CA GLU A 203 2.31 -22.11 -2.04
C GLU A 203 2.64 -20.94 -1.12
N TYR A 204 2.34 -19.73 -1.58
CA TYR A 204 2.35 -18.51 -0.78
C TYR A 204 1.40 -17.48 -1.38
N SER A 205 1.09 -16.43 -0.62
CA SER A 205 0.28 -15.30 -1.10
C SER A 205 1.16 -14.09 -1.42
N LEU A 206 1.04 -13.53 -2.63
CA LEU A 206 1.72 -12.32 -3.03
C LEU A 206 0.73 -11.15 -3.02
N PHE A 207 0.89 -10.19 -2.11
CA PHE A 207 0.34 -8.86 -2.32
C PHE A 207 1.19 -8.16 -3.38
N PHE A 208 0.64 -8.01 -4.59
CA PHE A 208 1.32 -7.37 -5.70
C PHE A 208 1.14 -5.85 -5.67
N ASN A 209 2.24 -5.13 -5.77
CA ASN A 209 2.33 -3.68 -5.92
C ASN A 209 2.83 -3.35 -7.34
N PRO A 210 1.99 -2.80 -8.23
CA PRO A 210 2.32 -2.65 -9.66
C PRO A 210 3.29 -1.49 -9.95
N PRO A 211 3.99 -1.50 -11.11
CA PRO A 211 4.96 -0.47 -11.51
C PRO A 211 4.41 0.96 -11.52
N VAL A 212 3.12 1.15 -11.80
CA VAL A 212 2.47 2.48 -11.82
C VAL A 212 2.45 3.17 -10.45
N MET A 213 2.79 2.44 -9.38
CA MET A 213 2.97 2.93 -8.02
C MET A 213 4.35 3.59 -7.81
N TYR A 214 5.17 3.62 -8.86
CA TYR A 214 6.52 4.15 -8.86
C TYR A 214 6.61 5.22 -9.94
N SER A 215 7.14 6.40 -9.62
CA SER A 215 7.37 7.46 -10.62
C SER A 215 8.84 7.47 -10.99
N LYS A 216 9.15 7.23 -12.28
CA LYS A 216 10.48 7.42 -12.88
C LYS A 216 11.63 6.92 -12.00
N GLY A 217 11.62 5.66 -11.58
CA GLY A 217 12.73 5.12 -10.78
C GLY A 217 12.94 5.78 -9.41
N GLU A 218 12.07 6.70 -8.98
CA GLU A 218 12.07 7.26 -7.63
C GLU A 218 11.10 6.49 -6.72
N PRO A 219 11.39 6.39 -5.41
CA PRO A 219 10.49 5.75 -4.45
C PRO A 219 9.19 6.55 -4.29
N TYR A 220 8.05 5.85 -4.41
CA TYR A 220 6.74 6.21 -3.88
C TYR A 220 6.24 7.66 -4.10
N ASN A 221 6.42 8.20 -5.32
CA ASN A 221 5.84 9.49 -5.74
C ASN A 221 4.77 9.26 -6.84
N CYS A 222 3.80 8.39 -6.55
CA CYS A 222 2.76 7.98 -7.50
C CYS A 222 1.56 8.95 -7.53
N ASN A 223 0.71 8.80 -8.54
CA ASN A 223 -0.65 9.35 -8.51
C ASN A 223 -1.33 8.92 -7.19
N SER A 224 -1.74 9.90 -6.37
CA SER A 224 -2.29 9.68 -5.03
C SER A 224 -3.45 8.68 -5.03
N VAL A 225 -4.23 8.64 -6.11
CA VAL A 225 -5.36 7.72 -6.30
C VAL A 225 -4.91 6.26 -6.27
N ASN A 226 -3.90 5.92 -7.08
CA ASN A 226 -3.37 4.55 -7.17
C ASN A 226 -2.82 4.09 -5.81
N SER A 227 -2.12 5.00 -5.13
CA SER A 227 -1.61 4.77 -3.78
C SER A 227 -2.70 4.45 -2.77
N HIS A 228 -3.74 5.29 -2.75
CA HIS A 228 -4.87 5.11 -1.85
C HIS A 228 -5.61 3.79 -2.08
N VAL A 229 -5.77 3.38 -3.34
CA VAL A 229 -6.38 2.09 -3.72
C VAL A 229 -5.52 0.91 -3.28
N ALA A 230 -4.22 0.90 -3.58
CA ALA A 230 -3.34 -0.20 -3.19
C ALA A 230 -3.24 -0.33 -1.66
N MET A 231 -3.11 0.80 -0.97
CA MET A 231 -3.11 0.87 0.49
C MET A 231 -4.40 0.30 1.06
N ASN A 232 -5.57 0.74 0.58
CA ASN A 232 -6.85 0.27 1.08
C ASN A 232 -7.03 -1.24 0.83
N SER A 233 -6.60 -1.72 -0.34
CA SER A 233 -6.59 -3.15 -0.67
C SER A 233 -5.71 -3.96 0.29
N LEU A 234 -4.53 -3.46 0.68
CA LEU A 234 -3.68 -4.10 1.70
C LEU A 234 -4.33 -4.04 3.09
N ARG A 235 -4.94 -2.91 3.47
CA ARG A 235 -5.65 -2.78 4.75
C ARG A 235 -6.77 -3.82 4.89
N GLU A 236 -7.62 -3.93 3.88
CA GLU A 236 -8.69 -4.92 3.84
C GLU A 236 -8.13 -6.35 3.94
N THR A 237 -7.04 -6.62 3.23
CA THR A 237 -6.34 -7.91 3.29
C THR A 237 -5.89 -8.27 4.69
N LEU A 238 -5.21 -7.34 5.38
CA LEU A 238 -4.75 -7.53 6.76
C LEU A 238 -5.94 -7.75 7.71
N VAL A 239 -7.01 -6.97 7.56
CA VAL A 239 -8.20 -7.02 8.41
C VAL A 239 -9.00 -8.32 8.27
N ASN A 240 -9.08 -8.86 7.05
CA ASN A 240 -9.90 -10.03 6.70
C ASN A 240 -9.16 -11.36 6.83
N SER A 241 -7.85 -11.32 7.11
CA SER A 241 -7.03 -12.51 7.24
C SER A 241 -7.08 -13.01 8.68
N ASP A 242 -7.55 -14.24 8.89
CA ASP A 242 -7.73 -14.85 10.22
C ASP A 242 -6.62 -15.84 10.58
N GLU A 243 -5.81 -16.25 9.60
CA GLU A 243 -4.73 -17.21 9.81
C GLU A 243 -3.48 -16.56 10.40
N LYS A 244 -2.64 -17.37 11.05
CA LYS A 244 -1.30 -16.93 11.44
C LYS A 244 -0.45 -16.80 10.17
N ILE A 245 -0.10 -15.57 9.82
CA ILE A 245 0.56 -15.26 8.54
C ILE A 245 1.93 -14.66 8.81
N LEU A 246 2.92 -15.20 8.12
CA LEU A 246 4.28 -14.68 8.06
C LEU A 246 4.45 -13.85 6.78
N TRP A 247 4.65 -12.55 6.95
CA TRP A 247 4.85 -11.60 5.87
C TRP A 247 6.33 -11.36 5.59
N GLY A 248 6.76 -11.60 4.35
CA GLY A 248 8.01 -11.07 3.81
C GLY A 248 7.76 -9.75 3.08
N VAL A 249 8.27 -8.65 3.60
CA VAL A 249 8.00 -7.31 3.04
C VAL A 249 9.25 -6.77 2.36
N LEU A 250 9.25 -6.76 1.03
CA LEU A 250 10.41 -6.40 0.21
C LEU A 250 10.41 -4.91 -0.19
N GLY A 251 11.54 -4.23 -0.03
CA GLY A 251 11.78 -2.92 -0.66
C GLY A 251 10.71 -1.88 -0.30
N ASP A 252 10.15 -1.27 -1.33
CA ASP A 252 9.05 -0.29 -1.26
C ASP A 252 7.71 -0.87 -0.79
N GLY A 253 7.57 -2.20 -0.70
CA GLY A 253 6.45 -2.84 0.00
C GLY A 253 6.38 -2.39 1.48
N ALA A 254 7.51 -1.98 2.07
CA ALA A 254 7.54 -1.39 3.41
C ALA A 254 6.82 -0.04 3.48
N HIS A 255 6.89 0.78 2.42
CA HIS A 255 6.16 2.03 2.35
C HIS A 255 4.65 1.78 2.24
N LEU A 256 4.24 0.83 1.39
CA LEU A 256 2.84 0.45 1.27
C LEU A 256 2.27 -0.06 2.60
N LEU A 257 3.04 -0.89 3.32
CA LEU A 257 2.66 -1.36 4.65
C LEU A 257 2.56 -0.21 5.66
N TYR A 258 3.53 0.71 5.65
CA TYR A 258 3.49 1.91 6.51
C TYR A 258 2.20 2.70 6.33
N GLU A 259 1.86 3.05 5.09
CA GLU A 259 0.64 3.80 4.79
C GLU A 259 -0.61 3.00 5.18
N ALA A 260 -0.64 1.69 4.89
CA ALA A 260 -1.76 0.83 5.28
C ALA A 260 -1.98 0.82 6.80
N LEU A 261 -0.92 0.73 7.59
CA LEU A 261 -1.01 0.74 9.04
C LEU A 261 -1.32 2.13 9.61
N ARG A 262 -0.78 3.19 9.02
CA ARG A 262 -1.00 4.57 9.46
C ARG A 262 -2.47 4.96 9.44
N PHE A 263 -3.20 4.48 8.44
CA PHE A 263 -4.63 4.75 8.26
C PHE A 263 -5.53 3.64 8.79
N MET A 264 -4.97 2.60 9.41
CA MET A 264 -5.75 1.55 10.06
C MET A 264 -6.54 2.11 11.24
N PRO A 265 -7.81 1.70 11.47
CA PRO A 265 -8.58 2.18 12.60
C PRO A 265 -7.93 1.84 13.93
N GLU A 266 -8.00 2.77 14.88
CA GLU A 266 -7.58 2.50 16.25
C GLU A 266 -8.33 1.31 16.84
N GLY A 267 -7.64 0.51 17.65
CA GLY A 267 -8.19 -0.70 18.27
C GLY A 267 -8.28 -1.91 17.35
N LYS A 268 -8.08 -1.79 16.03
CA LYS A 268 -8.00 -2.97 15.16
C LYS A 268 -6.72 -3.76 15.48
N ARG A 269 -6.91 -5.02 15.87
CA ARG A 269 -5.83 -5.97 16.23
C ARG A 269 -5.48 -6.83 15.02
N LEU A 270 -4.18 -7.00 14.79
CA LEU A 270 -3.52 -7.72 13.70
C LEU A 270 -2.50 -8.73 14.25
N GLY A 271 -2.76 -9.30 15.44
CA GLY A 271 -1.80 -10.14 16.17
C GLY A 271 -1.55 -11.55 15.64
N ASN A 272 -2.28 -11.93 14.60
CA ASN A 272 -2.02 -13.10 13.78
C ASN A 272 -0.95 -12.87 12.71
N HIS A 273 -0.50 -11.62 12.50
CA HIS A 273 0.51 -11.30 11.51
C HIS A 273 1.90 -11.16 12.14
N THR A 274 2.88 -11.85 11.58
CA THR A 274 4.31 -11.69 11.88
C THR A 274 5.02 -11.13 10.65
N VAL A 275 5.86 -10.10 10.81
CA VAL A 275 6.50 -9.42 9.67
C VAL A 275 8.02 -9.57 9.73
N LEU A 276 8.63 -9.93 8.60
CA LEU A 276 10.06 -9.82 8.32
C LEU A 276 10.28 -8.82 7.18
N PHE A 277 11.12 -7.81 7.43
CA PHE A 277 11.48 -6.82 6.41
C PHE A 277 12.66 -7.31 5.57
N LEU A 278 12.59 -7.12 4.27
CA LEU A 278 13.59 -7.57 3.30
C LEU A 278 14.01 -6.34 2.49
N ASN A 279 15.23 -5.85 2.69
CA ASN A 279 15.72 -4.59 2.12
C ASN A 279 14.71 -3.42 2.22
N PRO A 280 14.19 -3.07 3.41
CA PRO A 280 13.13 -2.06 3.53
C PRO A 280 13.64 -0.67 3.08
N SER A 281 12.96 -0.07 2.11
CA SER A 281 13.26 1.30 1.63
C SER A 281 12.65 2.41 2.49
N LYS A 282 11.78 2.04 3.44
CA LYS A 282 11.16 2.93 4.43
C LYS A 282 11.81 2.71 5.79
N ASP A 283 12.04 3.81 6.52
CA ASP A 283 12.60 3.77 7.87
C ASP A 283 11.70 2.98 8.82
N LEU A 284 12.23 1.89 9.38
CA LEU A 284 11.49 1.02 10.29
C LEU A 284 11.08 1.74 11.59
N THR A 285 11.74 2.84 11.97
CA THR A 285 11.34 3.62 13.16
C THR A 285 9.96 4.25 13.02
N GLU A 286 9.47 4.42 11.80
CA GLU A 286 8.12 4.90 11.52
C GLU A 286 7.09 3.75 11.49
N ILE A 287 7.51 2.55 11.06
CA ILE A 287 6.60 1.40 10.88
C ILE A 287 6.39 0.63 12.17
N LEU A 288 7.46 0.36 12.92
CA LEU A 288 7.42 -0.49 14.13
C LEU A 288 6.45 0.02 15.20
N PRO A 289 6.33 1.34 15.48
CA PRO A 289 5.33 1.84 16.41
C PRO A 289 3.89 1.55 15.97
N LEU A 290 3.61 1.63 14.67
CA LEU A 290 2.29 1.32 14.10
C LEU A 290 2.00 -0.18 14.21
N MET A 291 2.98 -1.04 13.89
CA MET A 291 2.85 -2.48 14.08
C MET A 291 2.54 -2.85 15.52
N ARG A 292 3.24 -2.27 16.51
CA ARG A 292 2.95 -2.49 17.94
C ARG A 292 1.56 -2.02 18.33
N ARG A 293 1.13 -0.85 17.83
CA ARG A 293 -0.22 -0.31 18.08
C ARG A 293 -1.33 -1.26 17.64
N HIS A 294 -1.10 -1.98 16.53
CA HIS A 294 -2.04 -2.97 15.99
C HIS A 294 -1.73 -4.40 16.45
N ASN A 295 -0.88 -4.60 17.46
CA ASN A 295 -0.48 -5.90 18.00
C ASN A 295 0.16 -6.86 16.99
N MET A 296 0.67 -6.39 15.85
CA MET A 296 1.42 -7.25 14.92
C MET A 296 2.70 -7.76 15.61
N LYS A 297 3.18 -8.91 15.17
CA LYS A 297 4.43 -9.50 15.63
C LYS A 297 5.57 -9.13 14.68
N LEU A 298 6.76 -9.00 15.23
CA LEU A 298 7.99 -8.80 14.47
C LEU A 298 8.75 -10.13 14.44
N HIS A 299 9.28 -10.50 13.27
CA HIS A 299 10.16 -11.65 13.16
C HIS A 299 11.46 -11.43 13.95
N MET A 300 12.06 -12.48 14.51
CA MET A 300 13.28 -12.37 15.33
C MET A 300 14.45 -11.72 14.58
N ASP A 301 14.51 -11.90 13.26
CA ASP A 301 15.52 -11.24 12.45
C ASP A 301 15.28 -9.75 12.23
N VAL A 302 14.05 -9.27 12.44
CA VAL A 302 13.57 -7.91 12.14
C VAL A 302 13.65 -7.57 10.65
N GLN A 303 14.86 -7.53 10.12
CA GLN A 303 15.19 -7.16 8.76
C GLN A 303 16.35 -7.97 8.21
N LYS A 304 16.37 -8.21 6.89
CA LYS A 304 17.52 -8.71 6.14
C LYS A 304 17.87 -7.66 5.07
N ILE A 305 19.08 -7.11 5.12
CA ILE A 305 19.56 -6.07 4.19
C ILE A 305 20.73 -6.63 3.37
N GLN A 306 20.66 -6.47 2.05
CA GLN A 306 21.75 -6.77 1.13
C GLN A 306 22.77 -5.63 1.09
N GLU A 307 24.06 -5.97 1.05
CA GLU A 307 25.15 -4.99 1.15
C GLU A 307 25.21 -3.99 -0.02
N ASN A 308 24.66 -4.36 -1.17
CA ASN A 308 24.63 -3.53 -2.38
C ASN A 308 23.35 -2.71 -2.54
N ASP A 309 22.35 -2.86 -1.66
CA ASP A 309 21.09 -2.11 -1.71
C ASP A 309 21.22 -0.76 -0.98
N GLN A 310 21.79 0.21 -1.67
CA GLN A 310 22.06 1.54 -1.10
C GLN A 310 20.79 2.27 -0.64
N ILE A 311 19.63 1.99 -1.24
CA ILE A 311 18.37 2.62 -0.87
C ILE A 311 17.91 2.11 0.49
N ALA A 312 17.85 0.79 0.66
CA ALA A 312 17.48 0.17 1.93
C ALA A 312 18.45 0.56 3.04
N ILE A 313 19.74 0.49 2.74
CA ILE A 313 20.83 0.90 3.61
C ILE A 313 20.62 2.35 4.10
N LYS A 314 20.46 3.31 3.17
CA LYS A 314 20.26 4.73 3.50
C LYS A 314 19.00 4.94 4.35
N ALA A 315 17.89 4.27 4.01
CA ALA A 315 16.64 4.39 4.75
C ALA A 315 16.76 4.01 6.23
N GLN A 316 17.68 3.08 6.58
CA GLN A 316 17.89 2.66 7.97
C GLN A 316 19.01 3.44 8.69
N PHE A 317 19.76 4.31 7.99
CA PHE A 317 20.96 4.96 8.54
C PHE A 317 20.67 6.15 9.45
N ASP A 318 19.73 7.00 9.08
CA ASP A 318 19.57 8.30 9.73
C ASP A 318 19.02 8.16 11.17
N ASN A 319 18.45 7.00 11.51
CA ASN A 319 17.74 6.77 12.75
C ASN A 319 18.16 5.49 13.51
N GLN A 320 19.39 5.00 13.35
CA GLN A 320 19.87 3.75 13.98
C GLN A 320 19.65 3.66 15.50
N LYS A 321 19.92 4.74 16.24
CA LYS A 321 19.66 4.80 17.70
C LYS A 321 18.17 4.74 18.01
N LYS A 322 17.34 5.41 17.21
CA LYS A 322 15.89 5.35 17.35
C LYS A 322 15.37 3.95 17.03
N LEU A 323 15.92 3.29 15.99
CA LEU A 323 15.58 1.90 15.66
C LEU A 323 15.94 0.94 16.78
N GLN A 324 17.13 1.07 17.35
CA GLN A 324 17.51 0.30 18.53
C GLN A 324 16.54 0.52 19.70
N ASN A 325 16.16 1.77 19.96
CA ASN A 325 15.22 2.11 21.03
C ASN A 325 13.81 1.57 20.77
N GLU A 326 13.33 1.61 19.53
CA GLU A 326 12.03 1.02 19.16
C GLU A 326 12.07 -0.50 19.29
N LEU A 327 13.15 -1.17 18.87
CA LEU A 327 13.30 -2.61 18.99
C LEU A 327 13.34 -3.08 20.45
N ARG A 328 13.96 -2.32 21.35
CA ARG A 328 13.95 -2.61 22.80
C ARG A 328 12.56 -2.57 23.43
N LYS A 329 11.57 -1.95 22.77
CA LYS A 329 10.17 -1.95 23.23
C LYS A 329 9.45 -3.26 22.87
N TRP A 330 10.09 -4.17 22.14
CA TRP A 330 9.59 -5.50 21.83
C TRP A 330 10.18 -6.53 22.81
N PRO A 331 9.35 -7.34 23.48
CA PRO A 331 9.84 -8.37 24.39
C PRO A 331 10.78 -9.36 23.67
N GLY A 332 11.98 -9.58 24.22
CA GLY A 332 12.96 -10.54 23.68
C GLY A 332 13.87 -10.00 22.58
N PHE A 333 13.76 -8.72 22.21
CA PHE A 333 14.58 -8.09 21.18
C PHE A 333 15.77 -7.31 21.73
N GLU A 334 16.05 -7.34 23.04
CA GLU A 334 17.09 -6.51 23.67
C GLU A 334 18.49 -6.80 23.09
N LYS A 335 18.83 -8.08 22.96
CA LYS A 335 20.08 -8.54 22.34
C LYS A 335 20.11 -8.25 20.84
N LYS A 336 19.01 -8.53 20.13
CA LYS A 336 18.92 -8.31 18.67
C LYS A 336 18.99 -6.82 18.33
N ALA A 337 18.41 -5.94 19.13
CA ALA A 337 18.48 -4.49 18.96
C ALA A 337 19.94 -3.98 19.06
N ALA A 338 20.74 -4.55 19.96
CA ALA A 338 22.16 -4.25 20.06
C ALA A 338 22.95 -4.78 18.85
N ALA A 339 22.68 -6.01 18.43
CA ALA A 339 23.33 -6.63 17.27
C ALA A 339 23.03 -5.86 15.97
N LEU A 340 21.76 -5.54 15.70
CA LEU A 340 21.33 -4.78 14.52
C LEU A 340 21.92 -3.37 14.49
N TYR A 341 22.05 -2.71 15.65
CA TYR A 341 22.72 -1.42 15.74
C TYR A 341 24.18 -1.51 15.30
N GLN A 342 24.94 -2.50 15.79
CA GLN A 342 26.32 -2.73 15.38
C GLN A 342 26.44 -3.10 13.91
N GLN A 343 25.55 -3.96 13.41
CA GLN A 343 25.49 -4.36 12.00
C GLN A 343 25.27 -3.14 11.11
N ASN A 344 24.28 -2.30 11.41
CA ASN A 344 23.98 -1.09 10.63
C ASN A 344 25.13 -0.07 10.67
N LEU A 345 25.85 0.05 11.79
CA LEU A 345 27.07 0.87 11.87
C LEU A 345 28.19 0.34 10.97
N SER A 346 28.42 -0.97 10.97
CA SER A 346 29.44 -1.59 10.12
C SER A 346 29.13 -1.42 8.63
N MET A 347 27.86 -1.60 8.24
CA MET A 347 27.39 -1.37 6.87
C MET A 347 27.56 0.10 6.47
N ARG A 348 27.24 1.04 7.37
CA ARG A 348 27.49 2.47 7.16
C ARG A 348 28.95 2.78 6.91
N ASN A 349 29.85 2.24 7.73
CA ASN A 349 31.28 2.48 7.56
C ASN A 349 31.80 1.93 6.23
N LYS A 350 31.33 0.75 5.80
CA LYS A 350 31.69 0.13 4.51
C LYS A 350 31.19 0.94 3.31
N VAL A 351 29.96 1.45 3.37
CA VAL A 351 29.40 2.30 2.31
C VAL A 351 30.15 3.63 2.25
N MET A 352 30.36 4.29 3.39
CA MET A 352 31.11 5.54 3.46
C MET A 352 32.56 5.38 2.98
N SER A 353 33.24 4.29 3.31
CA SER A 353 34.61 4.02 2.84
C SER A 353 34.68 3.77 1.34
N THR A 354 33.62 3.19 0.76
CA THR A 354 33.51 2.98 -0.69
C THR A 354 33.29 4.33 -1.41
N PHE A 355 32.46 5.21 -0.84
CA PHE A 355 32.27 6.57 -1.36
C PHE A 355 33.52 7.43 -1.22
N THR A 356 34.25 7.39 -0.10
CA THR A 356 35.48 8.17 0.08
C THR A 356 36.65 7.61 -0.73
N GLY A 357 36.75 6.29 -0.89
CA GLY A 357 37.76 5.65 -1.75
C GLY A 357 37.57 5.95 -3.23
N ALA A 358 36.33 6.04 -3.71
CA ALA A 358 36.01 6.45 -5.09
C ALA A 358 36.25 7.94 -5.35
N PHE A 359 36.12 8.80 -4.33
CA PHE A 359 36.37 10.24 -4.44
C PHE A 359 37.83 10.66 -4.15
N GLY A 360 38.62 9.81 -3.48
CA GLY A 360 40.03 10.09 -3.15
C GLY A 360 41.00 10.07 -4.34
N TRP A 361 40.57 9.55 -5.50
CA TRP A 361 41.37 9.57 -6.75
C TRP A 361 40.98 10.69 -7.72
N ALA A 362 39.95 11.48 -7.39
CA ALA A 362 39.43 12.56 -8.25
C ALA A 362 39.52 13.95 -7.59
N SER A 363 40.52 14.17 -6.72
CA SER A 363 40.86 15.52 -6.26
C SER A 363 41.63 16.26 -7.35
N GLY A 364 40.90 16.66 -8.38
CA GLY A 364 41.44 17.37 -9.53
C GLY A 364 40.40 18.04 -10.42
N ALA A 365 39.19 18.34 -9.95
CA ALA A 365 38.35 19.44 -10.45
C ALA A 365 37.03 19.50 -9.67
N ALA A 366 36.64 20.72 -9.32
CA ALA A 366 35.37 21.03 -8.68
C ALA A 366 34.16 20.65 -9.58
N SER A 367 33.00 20.46 -8.93
CA SER A 367 31.65 20.35 -9.50
C SER A 367 31.23 19.04 -10.20
N ALA A 368 30.91 17.99 -9.43
CA ALA A 368 30.02 16.90 -9.88
C ALA A 368 29.47 16.03 -8.73
N VAL A 369 28.92 16.62 -7.66
CA VAL A 369 28.34 15.85 -6.54
C VAL A 369 26.90 15.36 -6.81
N SER A 370 26.23 15.87 -7.85
CA SER A 370 24.82 15.55 -8.12
C SER A 370 24.55 14.53 -9.23
N ALA A 371 25.49 14.24 -10.13
CA ALA A 371 25.20 13.42 -11.32
C ALA A 371 25.52 11.92 -11.15
N GLY A 372 26.58 11.57 -10.40
CA GLY A 372 26.98 10.16 -10.20
C GLY A 372 26.04 9.35 -9.29
N MET A 373 25.27 10.04 -8.44
CA MET A 373 24.33 9.41 -7.52
C MET A 373 23.09 8.85 -8.23
N TYR A 374 22.70 9.44 -9.37
CA TYR A 374 21.54 8.99 -10.13
C TYR A 374 21.81 7.73 -10.96
N ILE A 375 23.00 7.54 -11.53
CA ILE A 375 23.29 6.38 -12.42
C ILE A 375 23.39 5.06 -11.62
N ALA A 376 23.85 5.10 -10.37
CA ALA A 376 23.88 3.93 -9.47
C ALA A 376 22.49 3.55 -8.90
N LEU A 377 21.55 4.50 -8.82
CA LEU A 377 20.18 4.27 -8.37
C LEU A 377 19.32 3.51 -9.42
N TYR A 378 19.68 3.61 -10.70
CA TYR A 378 18.90 3.01 -11.79
C TYR A 378 19.37 1.60 -12.18
N THR A 379 20.67 1.32 -12.10
CA THR A 379 21.23 0.00 -12.47
C THR A 379 20.92 -1.10 -11.44
N SER A 380 20.51 -0.72 -10.22
CA SER A 380 20.15 -1.65 -9.14
C SER A 380 18.66 -2.04 -9.11
N ARG A 381 17.77 -1.35 -9.84
CA ARG A 381 16.31 -1.60 -9.78
C ARG A 381 15.79 -2.73 -10.67
N CYS A 382 16.49 -3.07 -11.76
CA CYS A 382 16.15 -4.21 -12.63
C CYS A 382 17.28 -5.28 -12.69
N GLY A 383 18.33 -5.09 -11.90
CA GLY A 383 19.48 -5.98 -11.81
C GLY A 383 19.56 -6.68 -10.46
N TYR A 384 18.47 -7.30 -9.98
CA TYR A 384 18.57 -8.28 -8.88
C TYR A 384 19.20 -9.58 -9.39
N GLY A 385 20.40 -9.48 -9.98
CA GLY A 385 21.32 -10.61 -10.08
C GLY A 385 21.74 -10.95 -8.66
N TRP A 386 21.01 -11.87 -8.04
CA TRP A 386 21.35 -12.51 -6.77
C TRP A 386 22.63 -13.33 -6.95
N ASN A 387 23.78 -12.67 -7.09
CA ASN A 387 25.08 -13.32 -7.11
C ASN A 387 25.39 -13.81 -5.70
N GLY A 388 25.64 -15.12 -5.59
CA GLY A 388 25.64 -15.92 -4.36
C GLY A 388 26.78 -15.68 -3.37
N SER A 389 27.21 -14.44 -3.17
CA SER A 389 28.30 -14.11 -2.25
C SER A 389 27.98 -12.86 -1.45
N GLY A 390 27.56 -13.04 -0.19
CA GLY A 390 27.51 -11.96 0.80
C GLY A 390 26.20 -11.83 1.56
N PHE A 391 25.78 -12.87 2.28
CA PHE A 391 24.90 -12.68 3.44
C PHE A 391 25.75 -12.91 4.69
N PHE A 392 25.90 -11.89 5.53
CA PHE A 392 26.40 -12.10 6.88
C PHE A 392 25.26 -12.68 7.73
N TRP A 393 25.40 -13.96 8.06
CA TRP A 393 24.67 -14.60 9.14
C TRP A 393 25.36 -14.26 10.46
N LEU A 394 24.60 -13.72 11.42
CA LEU A 394 24.87 -13.85 12.86
C LEU A 394 23.56 -14.15 13.58
#